data_AF-A0A7W0SJ74-F1
#
_entry.id   AF-A0A7W0SJ74-F1
#
_cell.length_a   1.000
_cell.length_b   1.000
_cell.length_c   1.000
_cell.angle_alpha   90.00
_cell.angle_beta   90.00
_cell.angle_gamma   90.00
#
_symmetry.space_group_name_H-M   'P 1'
#
loop_
_entity.id
_entity.type
_entity.pdbx_description
1 polymer ?
#
loop_
_entity_poly.entity_id
_entity_poly.type
_entity_poly.pdbx_seq_one_letter_code
_entity_poly.pdbx_strand_id
1 'polypeptide(L)' 'MKDHCRQILQEAYLFMDREQLSPTERAHIRQHLEECQPCYERYGLETQATALISRLRGCDPCPEKLRSQIGDLLRSI' A
#
# COMPACT_ATOMS: atom_id res chain seq x y z
N MET A 1 -17.31 2.37 17.01
CA MET A 1 -16.90 1.72 15.75
C MET A 1 -17.35 0.27 15.81
N LYS A 2 -18.08 -0.24 14.82
CA LYS A 2 -18.43 -1.67 14.77
C LYS A 2 -17.17 -2.48 14.47
N ASP A 3 -16.92 -3.57 15.21
CA ASP A 3 -15.75 -4.45 15.01
C ASP A 3 -15.51 -4.83 13.54
N HIS A 4 -16.58 -5.01 12.79
CA HIS A 4 -16.55 -5.32 11.36
C HIS A 4 -15.82 -4.24 10.51
N CYS A 5 -16.02 -2.95 10.80
CA CYS A 5 -15.32 -1.87 10.09
C CYS A 5 -13.81 -1.90 10.33
N ARG A 6 -13.38 -2.35 11.52
CA ARG A 6 -11.96 -2.43 11.87
C ARG A 6 -11.26 -3.55 11.09
N GLN A 7 -11.92 -4.72 11.01
CA GLN A 7 -11.42 -5.85 10.25
C GLN A 7 -11.27 -5.51 8.77
N ILE A 8 -12.30 -4.89 8.17
CA ILE A 8 -12.26 -4.51 6.75
C ILE A 8 -11.17 -3.49 6.45
N LEU A 9 -10.98 -2.49 7.32
CA LEU A 9 -9.90 -1.53 7.14
C LEU A 9 -8.52 -2.19 7.20
N GLN A 10 -8.34 -3.18 8.08
CA GLN A 10 -7.08 -3.93 8.15
C GLN A 10 -6.82 -4.70 6.85
N GLU A 11 -7.82 -5.42 6.34
CA GLU A 11 -7.71 -6.13 5.05
C GLU A 11 -7.48 -5.16 3.88
N ALA A 12 -8.12 -3.99 3.90
CA ALA A 12 -7.92 -2.95 2.90
C ALA A 12 -6.48 -2.39 2.90
N TYR A 13 -5.79 -2.35 4.05
CA TYR A 13 -4.38 -1.97 4.10
C TYR A 13 -3.46 -3.04 3.51
N LEU A 14 -3.72 -4.32 3.78
CA LEU A 14 -3.00 -5.43 3.13
C LEU A 14 -3.16 -5.36 1.61
N PHE A 15 -4.37 -5.03 1.15
CA PHE A 15 -4.63 -4.80 -0.27
C PHE A 15 -3.79 -3.64 -0.84
N MET A 16 -3.71 -2.53 -0.11
CA MET A 16 -2.99 -1.32 -0.53
C MET A 16 -1.48 -1.56 -0.65
N ASP A 17 -0.90 -2.37 0.24
CA ASP A 17 0.53 -2.73 0.22
C ASP A 17 0.87 -3.83 -0.80
N ARG A 18 -0.09 -4.21 -1.65
CA ARG A 18 0.02 -5.28 -2.66
C ARG A 18 0.27 -6.67 -2.07
N GLU A 19 -0.10 -6.90 -0.82
CA GLU A 19 -0.12 -8.25 -0.28
C GLU A 19 -1.26 -9.06 -0.94
N GLN A 20 -1.01 -10.36 -1.18
CA GLN A 20 -1.95 -11.20 -1.93
C GLN A 20 -3.25 -11.42 -1.15
N LEU A 21 -4.30 -10.73 -1.57
CA LEU A 21 -5.69 -11.03 -1.19
C LEU A 21 -6.39 -11.81 -2.29
N SER A 22 -7.25 -12.74 -1.86
CA SER A 22 -8.16 -13.47 -2.72
C SER A 22 -9.16 -12.54 -3.42
N PRO A 23 -9.70 -12.93 -4.58
CA PRO A 23 -10.71 -12.14 -5.28
C PRO A 23 -11.99 -11.91 -4.44
N THR A 24 -12.33 -12.85 -3.56
CA THR A 24 -13.48 -12.76 -2.65
C THR A 24 -13.29 -11.66 -1.61
N GLU A 25 -12.12 -11.59 -0.97
CA GLU A 25 -11.79 -10.55 0.01
C GLU A 25 -11.83 -9.16 -0.64
N ARG A 26 -11.32 -9.03 -1.87
CA ARG A 26 -11.38 -7.77 -2.63
C ARG A 26 -12.81 -7.31 -2.89
N ALA A 27 -13.70 -8.24 -3.25
CA ALA A 27 -15.11 -7.93 -3.48
C ALA A 27 -15.80 -7.46 -2.18
N HIS A 28 -15.51 -8.13 -1.06
CA HIS A 28 -16.06 -7.79 0.24
C HIS A 28 -15.59 -6.42 0.75
N ILE A 29 -14.30 -6.10 0.60
CA ILE A 29 -13.76 -4.76 0.92
C ILE A 29 -14.48 -3.68 0.10
N ARG A 30 -14.62 -3.90 -1.22
CA ARG A 30 -15.30 -2.94 -2.10
C ARG A 30 -16.74 -2.68 -1.68
N GLN A 31 -17.50 -3.74 -1.43
CA GLN A 31 -18.87 -3.64 -0.99
C GLN A 31 -18.98 -2.83 0.31
N HIS A 32 -18.15 -3.12 1.30
CA HIS A 32 -18.16 -2.37 2.57
C HIS A 32 -17.80 -0.89 2.38
N LEU A 33 -16.83 -0.58 1.52
CA LEU A 33 -16.46 0.80 1.22
C LEU A 33 -17.60 1.56 0.51
N GLU A 34 -18.43 0.89 -0.29
CA GLU A 34 -19.62 1.46 -0.91
C GLU A 34 -20.76 1.67 0.10
N GLU A 35 -20.92 0.79 1.08
CA GLU A 35 -21.97 0.86 2.10
C GLU A 35 -21.59 1.75 3.32
N CYS A 36 -20.29 2.01 3.53
CA CYS A 36 -19.77 2.66 4.73
C CYS A 36 -18.90 3.89 4.40
N GLN A 37 -19.56 5.05 4.28
CA GLN A 37 -18.93 6.36 4.08
C GLN A 37 -17.69 6.63 4.96
N PRO A 38 -17.71 6.41 6.30
CA PRO A 38 -16.53 6.72 7.12
C PRO A 38 -15.34 5.80 6.85
N CYS A 39 -15.55 4.57 6.38
CA CYS A 39 -14.45 3.69 5.95
C CYS A 39 -13.90 4.15 4.60
N TYR A 40 -14.77 4.58 3.68
CA TYR A 40 -14.40 5.14 2.38
C TYR A 40 -13.51 6.37 2.52
N GLU A 41 -13.90 7.32 3.37
CA GLU A 41 -13.13 8.55 3.60
C GLU A 41 -11.72 8.26 4.14
N ARG A 42 -11.61 7.34 5.12
CA ARG A 42 -10.31 6.94 5.71
C ARG A 42 -9.41 6.27 4.66
N TYR A 43 -9.93 5.26 3.97
CA TYR A 43 -9.21 4.55 2.93
C TYR A 43 -8.79 5.49 1.78
N GLY A 44 -9.66 6.43 1.40
CA GLY A 44 -9.39 7.44 0.38
C GLY A 44 -8.27 8.39 0.77
N LEU A 45 -8.23 8.84 2.03
CA LEU A 45 -7.15 9.68 2.55
C LEU A 45 -5.80 8.95 2.52
N GLU A 46 -5.77 7.70 2.95
CA GLU A 46 -4.53 6.90 2.98
C GLU A 46 -4.02 6.56 1.58
N THR A 47 -4.93 6.28 0.64
CA THR A 47 -4.56 6.09 -0.77
C THR A 47 -3.92 7.35 -1.36
N GLN A 48 -4.46 8.53 -1.04
CA GLN A 48 -3.89 9.81 -1.46
C GLN A 48 -2.53 10.07 -0.82
N ALA A 49 -2.37 9.78 0.47
CA ALA A 49 -1.09 9.89 1.17
C ALA A 49 -0.03 8.96 0.56
N THR A 50 -0.37 7.70 0.31
CA THR A 50 0.50 6.74 -0.38
C THR A 50 0.90 7.23 -1.77
N ALA A 51 -0.06 7.74 -2.56
CA ALA A 51 0.23 8.31 -3.88
C ALA A 51 1.18 9.52 -3.81
N LEU A 52 1.02 10.40 -2.81
CA LEU A 52 1.94 11.51 -2.57
C LEU A 52 3.35 11.02 -2.20
N ILE A 53 3.46 10.06 -1.28
CA ILE A 53 4.74 9.47 -0.88
C ILE A 53 5.41 8.80 -2.09
N SER A 54 4.67 8.05 -2.91
CA SER A 54 5.20 7.44 -4.13
C SER A 54 5.76 8.46 -5.11
N ARG A 55 5.13 9.65 -5.24
CA ARG A 55 5.67 10.74 -6.07
C ARG A 55 6.96 11.31 -5.49
N LEU A 56 7.07 11.40 -4.17
CA LEU A 56 8.26 11.91 -3.48
C LEU A 56 9.42 10.90 -3.46
N ARG A 57 9.13 9.59 -3.47
CA ARG A 57 10.13 8.51 -3.46
C ARG A 57 11.07 8.49 -4.68
N GLY A 58 10.80 9.28 -5.72
CA GLY A 58 11.67 9.42 -6.90
C GLY A 58 12.59 10.63 -6.91
N CYS A 59 12.62 11.45 -5.84
CA CYS A 59 13.38 12.72 -5.87
C CYS A 59 14.88 12.60 -5.56
N ASP A 60 15.38 11.47 -5.07
CA ASP A 60 16.82 11.29 -4.86
C ASP A 60 17.37 10.13 -5.70
N PRO A 61 18.26 10.40 -6.68
CA PRO A 61 18.95 9.34 -7.39
C PRO A 61 19.79 8.52 -6.40
N CYS A 62 19.79 7.19 -6.56
CA CYS A 62 20.64 6.32 -5.76
C CYS A 62 22.11 6.78 -5.89
N PRO A 63 22.82 7.08 -4.78
CA PRO A 63 24.20 7.53 -4.84
C PRO A 63 25.07 6.53 -5.63
N GLU A 64 25.82 7.03 -6.61
CA GLU A 64 26.68 6.23 -7.50
C GLU A 64 27.56 5.24 -6.72
N LYS A 65 28.14 5.70 -5.60
CA LYS A 65 28.98 4.87 -4.71
C LYS A 65 28.24 3.63 -4.19
N LEU A 66 26.99 3.79 -3.75
CA LEU A 66 26.20 2.68 -3.22
C LEU A 66 25.81 1.71 -4.33
N ARG A 67 25.46 2.26 -5.50
CA ARG A 67 25.12 1.47 -6.70
C ARG A 67 26.30 0.63 -7.19
N SER A 68 27.52 1.18 -7.20
CA SER A 68 28.74 0.44 -7.54
C SER A 68 29.02 -0.68 -6.54
N GLN A 69 28.95 -0.40 -5.23
CA GLN A 69 29.15 -1.40 -4.19
C GLN A 69 28.19 -2.59 -4.29
N ILE A 70 26.89 -2.30 -4.50
CA ILE A 70 25.88 -3.34 -4.69
C ILE A 70 26.15 -4.13 -5.98
N GLY A 71 26.53 -3.46 -7.07
CA GLY A 71 26.87 -4.11 -8.33
C GLY A 71 28.07 -5.06 -8.22
N ASP A 72 29.08 -4.71 -7.43
CA ASP A 72 30.23 -5.57 -7.16
C ASP A 72 29.86 -6.76 -6.29
N LEU A 73 29.04 -6.55 -5.24
CA LEU A 73 28.49 -7.61 -4.40
C LEU A 73 27.69 -8.63 -5.21
N LEU A 74 26.78 -8.17 -6.08
CA LEU A 74 25.94 -9.04 -6.91
C LEU A 74 26.75 -9.87 -7.93
N ARG A 75 27.90 -9.36 -8.39
CA ARG A 75 28.82 -10.11 -9.28
C ARG A 75 29.69 -11.13 -8.55
N SER A 76 29.77 -11.03 -7.23
CA SER A 76 30.57 -11.92 -6.37
C SER A 76 29.78 -13.11 -5.81
N ILE A 77 28.49 -13.23 -6.18
CA ILE A 77 27.58 -14.33 -5.86
C ILE A 77 27.43 -15.19 -7.13
#